data_AF-A0AAD5DE97-F1
#
_entry.id   AF-A0AAD5DE97-F1
#
_cell.length_a   1.000
_cell.length_b   1.000
_cell.length_c   1.000
_cell.angle_alpha   90.00
_cell.angle_beta   90.00
_cell.angle_gamma   90.00
#
_symmetry.space_group_name_H-M   'P 1'
#
loop_
_entity.id
_entity.type
_entity.pdbx_description
1 polymer ?
#
loop_
_entity_poly.entity_id
_entity_poly.type
_entity_poly.pdbx_seq_one_letter_code
_entity_poly.pdbx_strand_id
1 'polypeptide(L)'
;MKTNILSLLFTCIFLLGITFFEPVASQKCKCAPNMCCSKYGYCGTSSAYCGKDCRGGPCSLPAPNNNANVAGIVTISFFNNIVYKSRGNCPGRRFYTRDAFLKAIKNYPHFGRSGSIADSKREIAAFFAHVTRVTGHFCYIEEIKGSSRNYCDMTATKYPCNPKKSYYGRGPIQLAWNYNYGEVGKSIGFDGLNNPEIVARDPVVSFKTALWFWMENVHWDFASGKGFGATIKAVNGNECNGKKRASVSARVAYYIGYCKQFGVPAGKKLSQWGYCGTSSAYCGKGCQSGPCTRPPPNNNANVASIVTVSFFNSIGAMSAKGCPARGFYTRNAFLKAIKAYPRFGRTGSLADSKREIAAFFAHVTHETGHFCYKEEIGGHSKTYCDKSSTKYPCNPKKRYYGRGPFQLTWNYNYGKAGKTLGFDGLNNPDIVARDPVISFKTALWFWMNNIHSGFTSGKGFGATIRAINGGECNGHMPAAVRARVKYYTAYCKKFGVSPGKNLSC
;
A
#
# COMPACT_ATOMS: atom_id res chain seq x y z
N MET A 1 -14.97 63.35 42.82
CA MET A 1 -13.51 63.13 42.62
C MET A 1 -13.26 62.94 41.12
N LYS A 2 -12.70 63.98 40.48
CA LYS A 2 -11.94 64.07 39.20
C LYS A 2 -12.33 63.08 38.05
N THR A 3 -13.11 63.51 37.06
CA THR A 3 -12.72 63.97 35.69
C THR A 3 -12.12 62.86 34.79
N ASN A 4 -12.82 62.34 33.76
CA ASN A 4 -13.13 62.88 32.41
C ASN A 4 -12.02 62.68 31.33
N ILE A 5 -12.48 62.24 30.14
CA ILE A 5 -11.99 62.53 28.77
C ILE A 5 -10.79 61.68 28.29
N LEU A 6 -10.91 60.72 27.35
CA LEU A 6 -11.35 60.75 25.94
C LEU A 6 -10.40 61.54 25.02
N SER A 7 -9.78 60.89 24.01
CA SER A 7 -9.49 61.39 22.65
C SER A 7 -8.35 60.58 22.02
N LEU A 8 -8.65 59.75 21.01
CA LEU A 8 -8.66 60.06 19.57
C LEU A 8 -7.24 60.11 18.97
N LEU A 9 -6.87 59.06 18.22
CA LEU A 9 -6.94 58.97 16.74
C LEU A 9 -5.68 59.54 16.08
N PHE A 10 -4.86 58.66 15.49
CA PHE A 10 -4.34 58.91 14.14
C PHE A 10 -4.08 57.58 13.41
N THR A 11 -4.87 57.42 12.36
CA THR A 11 -4.77 56.48 11.26
C THR A 11 -3.43 56.58 10.53
N CYS A 12 -2.82 55.43 10.23
CA CYS A 12 -1.99 55.26 9.03
C CYS A 12 -2.36 53.95 8.34
N ILE A 13 -3.34 54.06 7.44
CA ILE A 13 -3.50 53.19 6.28
C ILE A 13 -2.48 53.68 5.26
N PHE A 14 -1.53 52.84 4.85
CA PHE A 14 -0.82 52.84 3.56
C PHE A 14 0.03 51.56 3.57
N LEU A 15 0.15 50.72 2.54
CA LEU A 15 -0.60 50.39 1.33
C LEU A 15 0.16 49.13 0.82
N LEU A 16 -0.55 48.21 0.17
CA LEU A 16 0.00 47.28 -0.85
C LEU A 16 1.03 46.23 -0.40
N GLY A 17 0.50 45.14 0.14
CA GLY A 17 0.99 43.80 -0.14
C GLY A 17 -0.14 42.96 -0.69
N ILE A 18 -0.83 43.45 -1.74
CA ILE A 18 -1.64 42.59 -2.60
C ILE A 18 -0.63 41.61 -3.20
N THR A 19 -0.43 40.46 -2.56
CA THR A 19 -0.03 39.30 -3.35
C THR A 19 -1.24 39.05 -4.22
N PHE A 20 -1.21 39.61 -5.42
CA PHE A 20 -1.89 39.02 -6.53
C PHE A 20 -1.57 37.53 -6.39
N PHE A 21 -2.59 36.71 -6.13
CA PHE A 21 -2.58 35.44 -6.83
C PHE A 21 -2.57 35.87 -8.29
N GLU A 22 -1.36 36.03 -8.83
CA GLU A 22 -1.19 35.98 -10.26
C GLU A 22 -1.97 34.74 -10.68
N PRO A 23 -2.84 34.84 -11.70
CA PRO A 23 -3.31 33.63 -12.33
C PRO A 23 -2.03 32.89 -12.70
N VAL A 24 -1.74 31.77 -12.01
CA VAL A 24 -0.52 30.99 -12.21
C VAL A 24 -0.41 30.85 -13.71
N ALA A 25 0.54 31.58 -14.30
CA ALA A 25 0.67 31.63 -15.73
C ALA A 25 0.86 30.19 -16.14
N SER A 26 -0.10 29.68 -16.91
CA SER A 26 0.02 28.42 -17.62
C SER A 26 1.32 28.50 -18.41
N GLN A 27 2.42 27.97 -17.89
CA GLN A 27 3.66 27.88 -18.64
C GLN A 27 3.41 26.86 -19.75
N LYS A 28 3.16 27.36 -20.96
CA LYS A 28 3.19 26.59 -22.21
C LYS A 28 4.64 26.16 -22.44
N CYS A 29 4.98 25.09 -21.72
CA CYS A 29 6.24 24.42 -21.40
C CYS A 29 7.59 24.82 -22.03
N LYS A 30 8.55 25.10 -21.13
CA LYS A 30 10.03 25.07 -21.29
C LYS A 30 10.65 24.26 -20.12
N CYS A 31 10.31 22.98 -20.00
CA CYS A 31 10.78 22.16 -18.87
C CYS A 31 12.28 21.81 -18.99
N ALA A 32 12.94 21.60 -17.84
CA ALA A 32 14.30 21.06 -17.81
C ALA A 32 14.37 19.72 -18.58
N PRO A 33 15.52 19.35 -19.19
CA PRO A 33 15.62 18.20 -20.10
C PRO A 33 15.13 16.86 -19.53
N ASN A 34 15.17 16.68 -18.21
CA ASN A 34 14.74 15.47 -17.51
C ASN A 34 13.33 15.57 -16.89
N MET A 35 12.56 16.62 -17.19
CA MET A 35 11.22 16.87 -16.65
C MET A 35 10.15 16.87 -17.74
N CYS A 36 9.02 16.25 -17.42
CA CYS A 36 7.87 16.17 -18.31
C CYS A 36 6.97 17.38 -18.13
N CYS A 37 6.40 17.85 -19.22
CA CYS A 37 5.34 18.82 -19.28
C CYS A 37 3.99 18.11 -19.20
N SER A 38 3.28 18.29 -18.10
CA SER A 38 1.97 17.69 -17.88
C SER A 38 0.93 18.21 -18.87
N LYS A 39 -0.20 17.52 -18.93
CA LYS A 39 -1.38 17.94 -19.69
C LYS A 39 -1.99 19.26 -19.27
N TYR A 40 -1.53 19.85 -18.17
CA TYR A 40 -1.95 21.15 -17.67
C TYR A 40 -0.85 22.21 -17.81
N GLY A 41 0.29 21.87 -18.43
CA GLY A 41 1.40 22.80 -18.62
C GLY A 41 2.31 22.96 -17.40
N TYR A 42 2.41 21.94 -16.54
CA TYR A 42 3.33 21.96 -15.39
C TYR A 42 4.50 21.02 -15.60
N CYS A 43 5.69 21.38 -15.12
CA CYS A 43 6.87 20.53 -15.21
C CYS A 43 6.99 19.60 -13.98
N GLY A 44 7.35 18.33 -14.20
CA GLY A 44 7.63 17.39 -13.12
C GLY A 44 8.03 16.00 -13.62
N THR A 45 8.45 15.12 -12.71
CA THR A 45 8.97 13.78 -13.04
C THR A 45 8.04 12.65 -12.62
N SER A 46 6.95 12.93 -11.92
CA SER A 46 5.99 11.91 -11.51
C SER A 46 5.06 11.52 -12.65
N SER A 47 4.34 10.41 -12.50
CA SER A 47 3.36 9.96 -13.50
C SER A 47 2.21 10.93 -13.74
N ALA A 48 2.00 11.92 -12.87
CA ALA A 48 1.00 12.99 -13.10
C ALA A 48 1.48 14.00 -14.15
N TYR A 49 2.80 14.10 -14.35
CA TYR A 49 3.43 15.02 -15.31
C TYR A 49 3.86 14.29 -16.56
N CYS A 50 4.47 13.11 -16.39
CA CYS A 50 4.98 12.28 -17.48
C CYS A 50 3.93 11.32 -18.04
N GLY A 51 2.71 11.29 -17.51
CA GLY A 51 1.69 10.31 -17.89
C GLY A 51 0.84 10.74 -19.09
N LYS A 52 -0.42 10.31 -19.07
CA LYS A 52 -1.42 10.55 -20.11
C LYS A 52 -1.48 12.05 -20.42
N ASP A 53 -1.52 12.37 -21.71
CA ASP A 53 -1.64 13.75 -22.25
C ASP A 53 -0.44 14.67 -21.90
N CYS A 54 0.71 14.11 -21.55
CA CYS A 54 1.96 14.86 -21.40
C CYS A 54 2.33 15.56 -22.72
N ARG A 55 2.61 16.87 -22.65
CA ARG A 55 2.76 17.77 -23.81
C ARG A 55 4.22 18.00 -24.23
N GLY A 56 5.20 17.45 -23.51
CA GLY A 56 6.63 17.65 -23.80
C GLY A 56 7.57 17.08 -22.73
N GLY A 57 8.88 16.96 -23.02
CA GLY A 57 9.85 16.28 -22.15
C GLY A 57 9.79 14.74 -22.28
N PRO A 58 10.36 13.97 -21.33
CA PRO A 58 10.38 12.50 -21.37
C PRO A 58 9.02 11.89 -20.96
N CYS A 59 7.96 12.28 -21.66
CA CYS A 59 6.63 11.71 -21.50
C CYS A 59 6.72 10.18 -21.59
N SER A 60 6.10 9.50 -20.63
CA SER A 60 5.90 8.05 -20.66
C SER A 60 4.90 7.73 -21.75
N LEU A 61 5.35 7.71 -23.01
CA LEU A 61 4.51 7.37 -24.16
C LEU A 61 3.72 6.09 -23.89
N PRO A 62 2.50 5.94 -24.47
CA PRO A 62 1.98 4.59 -24.59
C PRO A 62 3.00 3.82 -25.45
N ALA A 63 3.21 2.54 -25.14
CA ALA A 63 4.07 1.71 -25.95
C ALA A 63 3.62 1.79 -27.43
N PRO A 64 4.56 1.79 -28.40
CA PRO A 64 4.23 1.92 -29.82
C PRO A 64 3.12 0.97 -30.24
N ASN A 65 2.28 1.38 -31.20
CA ASN A 65 1.23 0.50 -31.69
C ASN A 65 1.84 -0.71 -32.44
N ASN A 66 1.15 -1.85 -32.37
CA ASN A 66 1.46 -3.06 -33.09
C ASN A 66 0.27 -3.51 -33.95
N ASN A 67 0.48 -4.56 -34.74
CA ASN A 67 -0.50 -5.13 -35.65
C ASN A 67 -1.29 -6.31 -35.07
N ALA A 68 -1.49 -6.37 -33.74
CA ALA A 68 -2.19 -7.49 -33.12
C ALA A 68 -3.60 -7.68 -33.70
N ASN A 69 -3.89 -8.92 -34.12
CA ASN A 69 -5.20 -9.33 -34.58
C ASN A 69 -6.12 -9.59 -33.35
N VAL A 70 -6.77 -8.55 -32.85
CA VAL A 70 -7.71 -8.63 -31.71
C VAL A 70 -8.82 -9.66 -31.98
N ALA A 71 -9.32 -9.75 -33.21
CA ALA A 71 -10.33 -10.74 -33.58
C ALA A 71 -9.80 -12.18 -33.52
N GLY A 72 -8.53 -12.39 -33.86
CA GLY A 72 -7.84 -13.67 -33.74
C GLY A 72 -7.50 -14.05 -32.30
N ILE A 73 -7.21 -13.07 -31.43
CA ILE A 73 -6.96 -13.31 -30.00
C ILE A 73 -8.28 -13.61 -29.26
N VAL A 74 -9.30 -12.78 -29.49
CA VAL A 74 -10.65 -12.98 -28.93
C VAL A 74 -11.40 -13.93 -29.85
N THR A 75 -11.09 -15.22 -29.79
CA THR A 75 -11.77 -16.24 -30.59
C THR A 75 -13.24 -16.39 -30.15
N ILE A 76 -14.08 -16.97 -31.00
CA ILE A 76 -15.46 -17.31 -30.64
C ILE A 76 -15.50 -18.28 -29.46
N SER A 77 -14.58 -19.24 -29.40
CA SER A 77 -14.45 -20.19 -28.29
C SER A 77 -14.10 -19.50 -26.98
N PHE A 78 -13.10 -18.61 -26.99
CA PHE A 78 -12.74 -17.82 -25.80
C PHE A 78 -13.93 -17.01 -25.29
N PHE A 79 -14.57 -16.24 -26.17
CA PHE A 79 -15.69 -15.36 -25.79
C PHE A 79 -16.87 -16.18 -25.25
N ASN A 80 -17.28 -17.23 -25.97
CA ASN A 80 -18.41 -18.07 -25.57
C ASN A 80 -18.13 -18.84 -24.28
N ASN A 81 -16.88 -19.25 -24.00
CA ASN A 81 -16.52 -19.88 -22.73
C ASN A 81 -16.79 -18.95 -21.54
N ILE A 82 -16.51 -17.63 -21.67
CA ILE A 82 -16.89 -16.66 -20.63
C ILE A 82 -18.41 -16.69 -20.43
N VAL A 83 -19.19 -16.60 -21.51
CA VAL A 83 -20.66 -16.59 -21.46
C VAL A 83 -21.20 -17.89 -20.86
N TYR A 84 -20.67 -19.05 -21.24
CA TYR A 84 -21.15 -20.36 -20.81
C TYR A 84 -20.94 -20.65 -19.33
N LYS A 85 -20.02 -19.96 -18.67
CA LYS A 85 -19.86 -20.01 -17.20
C LYS A 85 -20.97 -19.29 -16.44
N SER A 86 -21.80 -18.49 -17.11
CA SER A 86 -23.01 -17.92 -16.50
C SER A 86 -24.15 -18.95 -16.44
N ARG A 87 -25.12 -18.74 -15.53
CA ARG A 87 -26.32 -19.58 -15.45
C ARG A 87 -27.12 -19.51 -16.75
N GLY A 88 -27.76 -20.61 -17.15
CA GLY A 88 -28.46 -20.72 -18.44
C GLY A 88 -29.54 -19.66 -18.67
N ASN A 89 -30.18 -19.17 -17.61
CA ASN A 89 -31.22 -18.14 -17.65
C ASN A 89 -30.70 -16.71 -17.54
N CYS A 90 -29.37 -16.49 -17.58
CA CYS A 90 -28.81 -15.16 -17.48
C CYS A 90 -29.20 -14.29 -18.71
N PRO A 91 -29.76 -13.09 -18.50
CA PRO A 91 -30.24 -12.24 -19.58
C PRO A 91 -29.12 -11.81 -20.54
N GLY A 92 -27.90 -11.62 -20.02
CA GLY A 92 -26.76 -11.21 -20.83
C GLY A 92 -26.27 -12.25 -21.84
N ARG A 93 -26.67 -13.53 -21.75
CA ARG A 93 -26.20 -14.60 -22.67
C ARG A 93 -26.59 -14.37 -24.13
N ARG A 94 -27.77 -13.78 -24.35
CA ARG A 94 -28.28 -13.46 -25.71
C ARG A 94 -27.92 -12.03 -26.14
N PHE A 95 -27.52 -11.19 -25.18
CA PHE A 95 -27.20 -9.80 -25.41
C PHE A 95 -25.73 -9.62 -25.81
N TYR A 96 -24.80 -10.17 -25.02
CA TYR A 96 -23.37 -10.03 -25.28
C TYR A 96 -22.91 -11.03 -26.32
N THR A 97 -22.57 -10.54 -27.52
CA THR A 97 -22.02 -11.35 -28.60
C THR A 97 -20.62 -10.90 -28.97
N ARG A 98 -19.79 -11.85 -29.44
CA ARG A 98 -18.46 -11.53 -29.99
C ARG A 98 -18.57 -10.55 -31.15
N ASP A 99 -19.60 -10.69 -31.98
CA ASP A 99 -19.83 -9.80 -33.12
C ASP A 99 -20.12 -8.36 -32.70
N ALA A 100 -20.91 -8.16 -31.63
CA ALA A 100 -21.13 -6.83 -31.07
C ALA A 100 -19.82 -6.23 -30.54
N PHE A 101 -18.99 -7.02 -29.85
CA PHE A 101 -17.66 -6.61 -29.42
C PHE A 101 -16.77 -6.23 -30.63
N LEU A 102 -16.72 -7.05 -31.68
CA LEU A 102 -15.92 -6.77 -32.87
C LEU A 102 -16.41 -5.56 -33.66
N LYS A 103 -17.71 -5.29 -33.69
CA LYS A 103 -18.28 -4.05 -34.23
C LYS A 103 -17.85 -2.84 -33.39
N ALA A 104 -17.85 -2.96 -32.06
CA ALA A 104 -17.47 -1.88 -31.16
C ALA A 104 -15.97 -1.53 -31.23
N ILE A 105 -15.06 -2.51 -31.32
CA ILE A 105 -13.61 -2.23 -31.36
C ILE A 105 -13.16 -1.47 -32.62
N LYS A 106 -13.98 -1.43 -33.69
CA LYS A 106 -13.67 -0.62 -34.88
C LYS A 106 -13.53 0.87 -34.54
N ASN A 107 -14.20 1.34 -33.49
CA ASN A 107 -14.10 2.71 -32.98
C ASN A 107 -12.89 2.92 -32.03
N TYR A 108 -12.14 1.88 -31.69
CA TYR A 108 -11.01 1.92 -30.74
C TYR A 108 -9.79 1.20 -31.31
N PRO A 109 -9.14 1.76 -32.35
CA PRO A 109 -8.05 1.09 -33.07
C PRO A 109 -6.84 0.76 -32.17
N HIS A 110 -6.63 1.50 -31.08
CA HIS A 110 -5.51 1.27 -30.15
C HIS A 110 -5.76 0.18 -29.10
N PHE A 111 -7.02 -0.21 -28.87
CA PHE A 111 -7.33 -1.23 -27.87
C PHE A 111 -6.66 -2.57 -28.22
N GLY A 112 -5.88 -3.12 -27.30
CA GLY A 112 -5.19 -4.40 -27.49
C GLY A 112 -4.09 -4.32 -28.55
N ARG A 113 -3.53 -3.14 -28.81
CA ARG A 113 -2.50 -2.93 -29.85
C ARG A 113 -1.30 -2.10 -29.39
N SER A 114 -1.07 -1.92 -28.09
CA SER A 114 0.11 -1.21 -27.60
C SER A 114 1.21 -2.17 -27.15
N GLY A 115 2.46 -1.87 -27.52
CA GLY A 115 3.64 -2.63 -27.12
C GLY A 115 3.84 -3.90 -27.95
N SER A 116 4.22 -5.00 -27.32
CA SER A 116 4.38 -6.29 -28.01
C SER A 116 3.02 -7.00 -28.24
N ILE A 117 2.98 -8.01 -29.12
CA ILE A 117 1.80 -8.88 -29.25
C ILE A 117 1.45 -9.57 -27.91
N ALA A 118 2.46 -9.82 -27.06
CA ALA A 118 2.22 -10.35 -25.73
C ALA A 118 1.56 -9.31 -24.81
N ASP A 119 1.89 -8.01 -24.94
CA ASP A 119 1.20 -6.92 -24.24
C ASP A 119 -0.26 -6.81 -24.69
N SER A 120 -0.51 -6.87 -26.00
CA SER A 120 -1.86 -6.93 -26.57
C SER A 120 -2.72 -8.04 -25.96
N LYS A 121 -2.18 -9.27 -25.92
CA LYS A 121 -2.86 -10.42 -25.30
C LYS A 121 -3.14 -10.18 -23.82
N ARG A 122 -2.19 -9.60 -23.07
CA ARG A 122 -2.40 -9.28 -21.66
C ARG A 122 -3.44 -8.17 -21.47
N GLU A 123 -3.45 -7.13 -22.30
CA GLU A 123 -4.45 -6.06 -22.21
C GLU A 123 -5.86 -6.59 -22.43
N ILE A 124 -6.03 -7.42 -23.46
CA ILE A 124 -7.31 -8.08 -23.78
C ILE A 124 -7.73 -8.98 -22.61
N ALA A 125 -6.80 -9.77 -22.06
CA ALA A 125 -7.08 -10.60 -20.88
C ALA A 125 -7.50 -9.75 -19.67
N ALA A 126 -6.86 -8.61 -19.44
CA ALA A 126 -7.19 -7.70 -18.35
C ALA A 126 -8.60 -7.12 -18.52
N PHE A 127 -8.93 -6.61 -19.71
CA PHE A 127 -10.26 -6.09 -20.02
C PHE A 127 -11.34 -7.15 -19.75
N PHE A 128 -11.21 -8.35 -20.31
CA PHE A 128 -12.19 -9.41 -20.12
C PHE A 128 -12.25 -9.93 -18.68
N ALA A 129 -11.15 -9.89 -17.91
CA ALA A 129 -11.16 -10.22 -16.49
C ALA A 129 -12.01 -9.24 -15.67
N HIS A 130 -11.93 -7.94 -15.98
CA HIS A 130 -12.80 -6.93 -15.35
C HIS A 130 -14.25 -7.14 -15.74
N VAL A 131 -14.53 -7.30 -17.03
CA VAL A 131 -15.88 -7.55 -17.54
C VAL A 131 -16.50 -8.78 -16.90
N THR A 132 -15.74 -9.87 -16.85
CA THR A 132 -16.16 -11.13 -16.23
C THR A 132 -16.56 -10.93 -14.77
N ARG A 133 -15.73 -10.23 -14.00
CA ARG A 133 -16.00 -9.99 -12.58
C ARG A 133 -17.26 -9.16 -12.35
N VAL A 134 -17.44 -8.15 -13.18
CA VAL A 134 -18.42 -7.07 -12.99
C VAL A 134 -19.81 -7.51 -13.48
N THR A 135 -19.86 -8.28 -14.57
CA THR A 135 -21.12 -8.82 -15.13
C THR A 135 -21.46 -10.21 -14.62
N GLY A 136 -20.57 -10.85 -13.87
CA GLY A 136 -20.73 -12.26 -13.47
C GLY A 136 -20.78 -13.19 -14.68
N HIS A 137 -19.70 -13.22 -15.47
CA HIS A 137 -19.61 -14.02 -16.70
C HIS A 137 -20.59 -13.60 -17.80
N PHE A 138 -20.72 -12.29 -18.05
CA PHE A 138 -21.73 -11.74 -18.99
C PHE A 138 -23.17 -12.09 -18.60
N CYS A 139 -23.44 -12.33 -17.31
CA CYS A 139 -24.81 -12.61 -16.87
C CYS A 139 -25.67 -11.35 -16.81
N TYR A 140 -25.14 -10.30 -16.18
CA TYR A 140 -25.87 -9.07 -15.89
C TYR A 140 -25.57 -7.99 -16.93
N ILE A 141 -26.64 -7.44 -17.51
CA ILE A 141 -26.59 -6.28 -18.40
C ILE A 141 -26.66 -4.99 -17.56
N GLU A 142 -27.51 -5.01 -16.54
CA GLU A 142 -27.75 -3.91 -15.60
C GLU A 142 -27.38 -4.33 -14.17
N GLU A 143 -27.09 -3.34 -13.33
CA GLU A 143 -26.77 -3.55 -11.93
C GLU A 143 -27.93 -4.25 -11.19
N ILE A 144 -27.59 -5.21 -10.34
CA ILE A 144 -28.58 -5.89 -9.50
C ILE A 144 -29.26 -4.88 -8.58
N LYS A 145 -30.59 -4.74 -8.71
CA LYS A 145 -31.39 -3.72 -8.03
C LYS A 145 -30.94 -2.28 -8.37
N GLY A 146 -30.39 -2.07 -9.58
CA GLY A 146 -29.93 -0.75 -10.04
C GLY A 146 -31.05 0.29 -10.10
N SER A 147 -32.26 -0.11 -10.49
CA SER A 147 -33.44 0.78 -10.57
C SER A 147 -33.82 1.44 -9.24
N SER A 148 -33.39 0.89 -8.10
CA SER A 148 -33.60 1.52 -6.78
C SER A 148 -32.49 2.52 -6.41
N ARG A 149 -31.56 2.83 -7.32
CA ARG A 149 -30.40 3.70 -7.09
C ARG A 149 -30.26 4.71 -8.23
N ASN A 150 -30.27 6.00 -7.89
CA ASN A 150 -30.25 7.05 -8.91
C ASN A 150 -28.86 7.24 -9.55
N TYR A 151 -27.77 7.11 -8.78
CA TYR A 151 -26.39 7.41 -9.21
C TYR A 151 -26.30 8.78 -9.92
N CYS A 152 -26.93 9.79 -9.33
CA CYS A 152 -26.89 11.15 -9.82
C CYS A 152 -26.04 11.97 -8.85
N ASP A 153 -24.98 12.58 -9.36
CA ASP A 153 -24.20 13.60 -8.66
C ASP A 153 -24.68 14.98 -9.13
N MET A 154 -25.46 15.64 -8.27
CA MET A 154 -26.02 16.98 -8.54
C MET A 154 -24.95 18.06 -8.60
N THR A 155 -23.73 17.80 -8.10
CA THR A 155 -22.62 18.76 -8.15
C THR A 155 -21.91 18.77 -9.51
N ALA A 156 -22.14 17.75 -10.34
CA ALA A 156 -21.56 17.64 -11.69
C ALA A 156 -22.33 18.50 -12.72
N THR A 157 -22.18 19.81 -12.64
CA THR A 157 -22.94 20.80 -13.45
C THR A 157 -22.76 20.67 -14.96
N LYS A 158 -21.63 20.13 -15.44
CA LYS A 158 -21.37 19.87 -16.87
C LYS A 158 -22.30 18.81 -17.46
N TYR A 159 -22.75 17.86 -16.64
CA TYR A 159 -23.58 16.73 -17.05
C TYR A 159 -24.77 16.60 -16.10
N PRO A 160 -25.72 17.56 -16.16
CA PRO A 160 -26.82 17.64 -15.21
C PRO A 160 -27.68 16.38 -15.25
N CYS A 161 -28.19 15.97 -14.10
CA CYS A 161 -29.07 14.83 -14.01
C CYS A 161 -30.44 15.14 -14.64
N ASN A 162 -30.96 14.22 -15.44
CA ASN A 162 -32.36 14.23 -15.83
C ASN A 162 -33.20 13.60 -14.69
N PRO A 163 -34.19 14.31 -14.13
CA PRO A 163 -34.99 13.83 -12.99
C PRO A 163 -35.83 12.58 -13.31
N LYS A 164 -36.05 12.28 -14.60
CA LYS A 164 -36.78 11.08 -15.06
C LYS A 164 -35.87 9.89 -15.33
N LYS A 165 -34.56 10.00 -15.06
CA LYS A 165 -33.55 9.00 -15.42
C LYS A 165 -32.70 8.61 -14.23
N SER A 166 -32.06 7.44 -14.36
CA SER A 166 -31.10 6.92 -13.38
C SER A 166 -29.89 6.30 -14.07
N TYR A 167 -28.74 6.50 -13.46
CA TYR A 167 -27.42 6.24 -14.04
C TYR A 167 -26.71 5.09 -13.32
N TYR A 168 -27.44 4.07 -12.91
CA TYR A 168 -26.87 2.85 -12.32
C TYR A 168 -26.03 2.06 -13.34
N GLY A 169 -25.30 1.06 -12.83
CA GLY A 169 -24.37 0.26 -13.63
C GLY A 169 -25.05 -0.39 -14.84
N ARG A 170 -24.51 -0.15 -16.05
CA ARG A 170 -24.90 -0.89 -17.26
C ARG A 170 -23.70 -1.32 -18.10
N GLY A 171 -23.89 -2.41 -18.85
CA GLY A 171 -22.91 -2.90 -19.80
C GLY A 171 -21.72 -3.65 -19.16
N PRO A 172 -20.71 -4.00 -19.99
CA PRO A 172 -19.59 -4.86 -19.60
C PRO A 172 -18.74 -4.33 -18.44
N ILE A 173 -18.64 -3.00 -18.30
CA ILE A 173 -17.89 -2.36 -17.21
C ILE A 173 -18.79 -1.84 -16.07
N GLN A 174 -20.12 -2.01 -16.20
CA GLN A 174 -21.13 -1.42 -15.31
C GLN A 174 -20.93 0.09 -15.15
N LEU A 175 -20.97 0.80 -16.28
CA LEU A 175 -20.88 2.26 -16.34
C LEU A 175 -21.97 2.87 -15.45
N ALA A 176 -21.57 3.72 -14.52
CA ALA A 176 -22.47 4.37 -13.56
C ALA A 176 -22.15 5.87 -13.46
N TRP A 177 -23.09 6.64 -12.93
CA TRP A 177 -23.04 8.11 -12.74
C TRP A 177 -23.32 8.96 -13.97
N ASN A 178 -24.12 10.01 -13.78
CA ASN A 178 -24.52 11.00 -14.81
C ASN A 178 -23.32 11.56 -15.59
N TYR A 179 -22.22 11.91 -14.92
CA TYR A 179 -21.05 12.46 -15.59
C TYR A 179 -20.39 11.47 -16.56
N ASN A 180 -20.35 10.18 -16.22
CA ASN A 180 -19.80 9.15 -17.10
C ASN A 180 -20.71 8.91 -18.30
N TYR A 181 -22.02 8.83 -18.08
CA TYR A 181 -23.01 8.67 -19.16
C TYR A 181 -23.01 9.87 -20.11
N GLY A 182 -22.95 11.09 -19.57
CA GLY A 182 -22.87 12.31 -20.38
C GLY A 182 -21.59 12.39 -21.20
N GLU A 183 -20.45 12.06 -20.60
CA GLU A 183 -19.15 12.13 -21.29
C GLU A 183 -19.01 11.06 -22.37
N VAL A 184 -19.37 9.81 -22.07
CA VAL A 184 -19.33 8.74 -23.09
C VAL A 184 -20.37 8.97 -24.19
N GLY A 185 -21.55 9.46 -23.82
CA GLY A 185 -22.62 9.79 -24.77
C GLY A 185 -22.14 10.77 -25.82
N LYS A 186 -21.52 11.87 -25.35
CA LYS A 186 -20.87 12.85 -26.22
C LYS A 186 -19.75 12.24 -27.07
N SER A 187 -18.94 11.34 -26.50
CA SER A 187 -17.80 10.74 -27.19
C SER A 187 -18.18 9.77 -28.30
N ILE A 188 -19.24 8.97 -28.12
CA ILE A 188 -19.59 7.88 -29.06
C ILE A 188 -20.88 8.15 -29.86
N GLY A 189 -21.57 9.27 -29.59
CA GLY A 189 -22.72 9.74 -30.36
C GLY A 189 -24.08 9.22 -29.90
N PHE A 190 -24.34 9.17 -28.59
CA PHE A 190 -25.69 8.93 -28.05
C PHE A 190 -26.03 9.88 -26.91
N ASP A 191 -27.33 10.08 -26.65
CA ASP A 191 -27.78 10.88 -25.52
C ASP A 191 -27.71 10.09 -24.21
N GLY A 192 -26.56 10.13 -23.54
CA GLY A 192 -26.38 9.40 -22.29
C GLY A 192 -27.15 9.98 -21.10
N LEU A 193 -27.55 11.25 -21.14
CA LEU A 193 -28.28 11.88 -20.04
C LEU A 193 -29.78 11.60 -20.11
N ASN A 194 -30.35 11.55 -21.31
CA ASN A 194 -31.78 11.34 -21.53
C ASN A 194 -32.12 9.93 -22.07
N ASN A 195 -31.14 9.13 -22.47
CA ASN A 195 -31.35 7.74 -22.88
C ASN A 195 -30.23 6.79 -22.37
N PRO A 196 -29.92 6.77 -21.06
CA PRO A 196 -28.90 5.87 -20.51
C PRO A 196 -29.22 4.38 -20.70
N GLU A 197 -30.49 4.01 -20.91
CA GLU A 197 -30.96 2.64 -21.09
C GLU A 197 -30.47 2.01 -22.40
N ILE A 198 -30.04 2.83 -23.38
CA ILE A 198 -29.47 2.31 -24.64
C ILE A 198 -28.26 1.40 -24.40
N VAL A 199 -27.50 1.64 -23.32
CA VAL A 199 -26.34 0.81 -22.92
C VAL A 199 -26.76 -0.62 -22.56
N ALA A 200 -28.03 -0.83 -22.20
CA ALA A 200 -28.62 -2.13 -21.90
C ALA A 200 -29.51 -2.68 -23.03
N ARG A 201 -29.77 -1.91 -24.10
CA ARG A 201 -30.63 -2.31 -25.22
C ARG A 201 -29.85 -2.59 -26.51
N ASP A 202 -28.73 -1.91 -26.71
CA ASP A 202 -27.85 -2.11 -27.86
C ASP A 202 -26.50 -2.68 -27.39
N PRO A 203 -26.15 -3.93 -27.79
CA PRO A 203 -24.92 -4.57 -27.35
C PRO A 203 -23.65 -3.93 -27.95
N VAL A 204 -23.74 -3.29 -29.12
CA VAL A 204 -22.61 -2.54 -29.72
C VAL A 204 -22.36 -1.28 -28.92
N VAL A 205 -23.40 -0.51 -28.59
CA VAL A 205 -23.28 0.66 -27.70
C VAL A 205 -22.76 0.23 -26.33
N SER A 206 -23.25 -0.89 -25.79
CA SER A 206 -22.78 -1.47 -24.53
C SER A 206 -21.27 -1.75 -24.53
N PHE A 207 -20.74 -2.35 -25.59
CA PHE A 207 -19.29 -2.57 -25.69
C PHE A 207 -18.51 -1.28 -25.95
N LYS A 208 -19.06 -0.35 -26.73
CA LYS A 208 -18.41 0.96 -26.95
C LYS A 208 -18.26 1.73 -25.64
N THR A 209 -19.24 1.72 -24.74
CA THR A 209 -19.08 2.41 -23.44
C THR A 209 -18.01 1.77 -22.57
N ALA A 210 -17.89 0.44 -22.57
CA ALA A 210 -16.83 -0.26 -21.84
C ALA A 210 -15.44 0.01 -22.43
N LEU A 211 -15.31 0.03 -23.77
CA LEU A 211 -14.07 0.35 -24.45
C LEU A 211 -13.68 1.81 -24.27
N TRP A 212 -14.63 2.75 -24.34
CA TRP A 212 -14.40 4.14 -24.00
C TRP A 212 -13.82 4.28 -22.60
N PHE A 213 -14.47 3.68 -21.59
CA PHE A 213 -13.99 3.77 -20.22
C PHE A 213 -12.58 3.19 -20.09
N TRP A 214 -12.32 2.05 -20.75
CA TRP A 214 -11.01 1.43 -20.76
C TRP A 214 -9.95 2.34 -21.37
N MET A 215 -10.20 2.87 -22.56
CA MET A 215 -9.23 3.73 -23.26
C MET A 215 -8.98 5.03 -22.50
N GLU A 216 -10.01 5.61 -21.89
CA GLU A 216 -9.88 6.86 -21.16
C GLU A 216 -9.19 6.70 -19.79
N ASN A 217 -9.46 5.61 -19.08
CA ASN A 217 -9.10 5.50 -17.65
C ASN A 217 -8.11 4.37 -17.33
N VAL A 218 -7.94 3.39 -18.22
CA VAL A 218 -7.24 2.12 -17.89
C VAL A 218 -6.07 1.83 -18.83
N HIS A 219 -6.26 2.00 -20.13
CA HIS A 219 -5.31 1.65 -21.18
C HIS A 219 -3.91 2.20 -20.90
N TRP A 220 -3.82 3.49 -20.55
CA TRP A 220 -2.54 4.14 -20.29
C TRP A 220 -1.78 3.53 -19.12
N ASP A 221 -2.48 3.26 -18.01
CA ASP A 221 -1.89 2.62 -16.83
C ASP A 221 -1.38 1.22 -17.16
N PHE A 222 -2.13 0.50 -18.00
CA PHE A 222 -1.73 -0.82 -18.45
C PHE A 222 -0.51 -0.78 -19.39
N ALA A 223 -0.59 0.01 -20.47
CA ALA A 223 0.42 0.13 -21.51
C ALA A 223 1.75 0.72 -20.99
N SER A 224 1.71 1.58 -19.96
CA SER A 224 2.90 2.10 -19.28
C SER A 224 3.53 1.12 -18.28
N GLY A 225 3.05 -0.13 -18.23
CA GLY A 225 3.62 -1.18 -17.39
C GLY A 225 3.31 -1.04 -15.90
N LYS A 226 2.26 -0.30 -15.50
CA LYS A 226 1.80 -0.26 -14.10
C LYS A 226 1.16 -1.57 -13.64
N GLY A 227 0.80 -2.44 -14.57
CA GLY A 227 0.31 -3.80 -14.34
C GLY A 227 -1.17 -3.85 -13.96
N PHE A 228 -1.72 -5.06 -13.87
CA PHE A 228 -3.15 -5.29 -13.65
C PHE A 228 -3.67 -4.74 -12.30
N GLY A 229 -2.83 -4.64 -11.27
CA GLY A 229 -3.24 -3.96 -10.03
C GLY A 229 -3.69 -2.51 -10.26
N ALA A 230 -3.06 -1.78 -11.18
CA ALA A 230 -3.45 -0.41 -11.52
C ALA A 230 -4.82 -0.38 -12.23
N THR A 231 -5.12 -1.36 -13.08
CA THR A 231 -6.42 -1.43 -13.76
C THR A 231 -7.57 -1.69 -12.78
N ILE A 232 -7.34 -2.46 -11.72
CA ILE A 232 -8.32 -2.63 -10.64
C ILE A 232 -8.56 -1.33 -9.89
N LYS A 233 -7.51 -0.56 -9.63
CA LYS A 233 -7.65 0.76 -8.99
C LYS A 233 -8.43 1.74 -9.88
N ALA A 234 -8.17 1.72 -11.19
CA ALA A 234 -8.87 2.57 -12.15
C ALA A 234 -10.36 2.18 -12.30
N VAL A 235 -10.66 0.88 -12.37
CA VAL A 235 -12.05 0.39 -12.52
C VAL A 235 -12.84 0.52 -11.22
N ASN A 236 -12.25 0.19 -10.07
CA ASN A 236 -12.92 0.31 -8.77
C ASN A 236 -11.92 0.41 -7.61
N GLY A 237 -11.38 1.61 -7.41
CA GLY A 237 -10.41 1.91 -6.34
C GLY A 237 -10.90 1.58 -4.92
N ASN A 238 -12.21 1.52 -4.69
CA ASN A 238 -12.79 1.14 -3.41
C ASN A 238 -12.58 -0.34 -3.05
N GLU A 239 -12.22 -1.19 -4.01
CA GLU A 239 -11.88 -2.59 -3.74
C GLU A 239 -10.47 -2.75 -3.13
N CYS A 240 -9.63 -1.73 -3.30
CA CYS A 240 -8.20 -1.76 -3.00
C CYS A 240 -7.89 -1.54 -1.51
N ASN A 241 -6.60 -1.58 -1.13
CA ASN A 241 -6.11 -1.40 0.24
C ASN A 241 -6.71 -2.40 1.26
N GLY A 242 -7.11 -3.58 0.80
CA GLY A 242 -7.62 -4.65 1.65
C GLY A 242 -9.10 -4.55 1.98
N LYS A 243 -9.81 -3.56 1.43
CA LYS A 243 -11.25 -3.33 1.66
C LYS A 243 -12.13 -4.45 1.08
N LYS A 244 -11.83 -4.95 -0.13
CA LYS A 244 -12.60 -6.03 -0.78
C LYS A 244 -11.71 -7.11 -1.37
N ARG A 245 -10.90 -7.76 -0.51
CA ARG A 245 -9.90 -8.77 -0.91
C ARG A 245 -10.44 -9.86 -1.82
N ALA A 246 -11.62 -10.41 -1.52
CA ALA A 246 -12.24 -11.46 -2.34
C ALA A 246 -12.56 -10.98 -3.77
N SER A 247 -13.04 -9.74 -3.91
CA SER A 247 -13.38 -9.17 -5.23
C SER A 247 -12.14 -9.00 -6.09
N VAL A 248 -11.07 -8.44 -5.51
CA VAL A 248 -9.81 -8.24 -6.24
C VAL A 248 -9.15 -9.59 -6.55
N SER A 249 -9.17 -10.55 -5.63
CA SER A 249 -8.64 -11.90 -5.86
C SER A 249 -9.36 -12.60 -7.02
N ALA A 250 -10.69 -12.44 -7.14
CA ALA A 250 -11.45 -12.97 -8.27
C ALA A 250 -11.03 -12.32 -9.60
N ARG A 251 -10.81 -10.99 -9.64
CA ARG A 251 -10.30 -10.31 -10.84
C ARG A 251 -8.93 -10.86 -11.27
N VAL A 252 -8.02 -11.03 -10.31
CA VAL A 252 -6.68 -11.57 -10.55
C VAL A 252 -6.75 -13.00 -11.08
N ALA A 253 -7.63 -13.84 -10.51
CA ALA A 253 -7.82 -15.22 -10.97
C ALA A 253 -8.32 -15.27 -12.43
N TYR A 254 -9.30 -14.44 -12.81
CA TYR A 254 -9.74 -14.36 -14.20
C TYR A 254 -8.63 -13.90 -15.14
N TYR A 255 -7.88 -12.87 -14.74
CA TYR A 255 -6.78 -12.35 -15.54
C TYR A 255 -5.70 -13.40 -15.79
N ILE A 256 -5.25 -14.11 -14.75
CA ILE A 256 -4.27 -15.19 -14.87
C ILE A 256 -4.82 -16.31 -15.77
N GLY A 257 -6.08 -16.69 -15.57
CA GLY A 257 -6.75 -17.72 -16.38
C GLY A 257 -6.80 -17.36 -17.87
N TYR A 258 -7.13 -16.11 -18.20
CA TYR A 258 -7.18 -15.64 -19.59
C TYR A 258 -5.79 -15.45 -20.21
N CYS A 259 -4.80 -14.97 -19.45
CA CYS A 259 -3.41 -14.95 -19.91
C CYS A 259 -2.90 -16.36 -20.25
N LYS A 260 -3.21 -17.36 -19.42
CA LYS A 260 -2.88 -18.77 -19.69
C LYS A 260 -3.53 -19.25 -20.99
N GLN A 261 -4.82 -18.96 -21.20
CA GLN A 261 -5.51 -19.32 -22.45
C GLN A 261 -4.91 -18.65 -23.69
N PHE A 262 -4.38 -17.43 -23.56
CA PHE A 262 -3.71 -16.73 -24.66
C PHE A 262 -2.24 -17.11 -24.85
N GLY A 263 -1.71 -18.02 -24.02
CA GLY A 263 -0.31 -18.46 -24.08
C GLY A 263 0.68 -17.36 -23.72
N VAL A 264 0.33 -16.47 -22.79
CA VAL A 264 1.22 -15.40 -22.32
C VAL A 264 1.33 -15.41 -20.80
N PRO A 265 2.49 -15.04 -20.24
CA PRO A 265 2.58 -14.79 -18.80
C PRO A 265 1.74 -13.56 -18.46
N ALA A 266 1.11 -13.59 -17.28
CA ALA A 266 0.27 -12.49 -16.78
C ALA A 266 1.06 -11.21 -16.43
N GLY A 267 2.38 -11.21 -16.59
CA GLY A 267 3.24 -10.04 -16.34
C GLY A 267 3.48 -9.76 -14.86
N LYS A 268 4.03 -8.58 -14.57
CA LYS A 268 4.49 -8.16 -13.23
C LYS A 268 3.35 -7.44 -12.46
N LYS A 269 3.45 -7.35 -11.12
CA LYS A 269 2.57 -6.55 -10.21
C LYS A 269 1.14 -7.11 -9.99
N LEU A 270 1.04 -8.40 -9.66
CA LEU A 270 -0.20 -9.08 -9.21
C LEU A 270 -0.09 -9.45 -7.73
N SER A 271 -1.08 -9.09 -6.89
CA SER A 271 -1.12 -9.41 -5.45
C SER A 271 -1.97 -10.66 -5.19
N GLN A 272 -1.47 -11.60 -4.37
CA GLN A 272 -2.20 -12.81 -3.89
C GLN A 272 -3.41 -12.51 -3.02
N TRP A 273 -3.43 -11.34 -2.35
CA TRP A 273 -4.42 -11.03 -1.32
C TRP A 273 -5.48 -10.05 -1.79
N GLY A 274 -5.52 -9.76 -3.09
CA GLY A 274 -6.49 -8.85 -3.64
C GLY A 274 -6.24 -7.38 -3.28
N TYR A 275 -4.99 -6.92 -3.39
CA TYR A 275 -4.62 -5.51 -3.19
C TYR A 275 -4.15 -4.85 -4.51
N CYS A 276 -4.54 -3.59 -4.74
CA CYS A 276 -4.17 -2.81 -5.93
C CYS A 276 -3.00 -1.83 -5.65
N GLY A 277 -1.79 -2.05 -6.18
CA GLY A 277 -0.65 -1.12 -5.99
C GLY A 277 0.75 -1.75 -6.10
N THR A 278 1.80 -0.98 -5.73
CA THR A 278 3.23 -1.29 -5.98
C THR A 278 4.14 -1.30 -4.73
N SER A 279 3.58 -1.13 -3.52
CA SER A 279 4.34 -1.13 -2.25
C SER A 279 4.73 -2.53 -1.73
N SER A 280 5.43 -2.58 -0.59
CA SER A 280 5.75 -3.82 0.15
C SER A 280 4.54 -4.69 0.52
N ALA A 281 3.34 -4.11 0.62
CA ALA A 281 2.10 -4.87 0.85
C ALA A 281 1.66 -5.68 -0.40
N TYR A 282 2.20 -5.34 -1.57
CA TYR A 282 1.84 -5.91 -2.88
C TYR A 282 2.93 -6.86 -3.38
N CYS A 283 4.20 -6.48 -3.22
CA CYS A 283 5.36 -7.28 -3.67
C CYS A 283 5.99 -8.13 -2.57
N GLY A 284 5.56 -8.00 -1.29
CA GLY A 284 6.12 -8.68 -0.13
C GLY A 284 5.60 -10.11 0.11
N LYS A 285 5.30 -10.44 1.38
CA LYS A 285 4.93 -11.80 1.81
C LYS A 285 3.66 -12.30 1.10
N GLY A 286 3.81 -13.43 0.38
CA GLY A 286 2.72 -14.02 -0.41
C GLY A 286 2.53 -13.33 -1.76
N CYS A 287 3.58 -12.84 -2.40
CA CYS A 287 3.48 -12.42 -3.80
C CYS A 287 3.49 -13.67 -4.71
N GLN A 288 2.50 -13.81 -5.61
CA GLN A 288 2.29 -15.00 -6.45
C GLN A 288 3.10 -14.99 -7.76
N SER A 289 3.39 -13.81 -8.32
CA SER A 289 4.18 -13.70 -9.56
C SER A 289 4.68 -12.25 -9.81
N GLY A 290 5.84 -12.09 -10.45
CA GLY A 290 6.47 -10.80 -10.76
C GLY A 290 7.71 -10.52 -9.91
N PRO A 291 8.25 -9.27 -9.87
CA PRO A 291 9.35 -8.89 -8.98
C PRO A 291 8.81 -8.79 -7.56
N CYS A 292 8.42 -9.93 -7.01
CA CYS A 292 8.20 -10.10 -5.60
C CYS A 292 9.51 -9.65 -4.93
N THR A 293 9.41 -8.73 -3.97
CA THR A 293 10.45 -8.65 -2.95
C THR A 293 10.38 -9.99 -2.22
N ARG A 294 11.12 -10.98 -2.72
CA ARG A 294 11.47 -12.14 -1.91
C ARG A 294 11.99 -11.55 -0.61
N PRO A 295 11.54 -12.02 0.57
CA PRO A 295 12.29 -11.78 1.78
C PRO A 295 13.76 -12.04 1.42
N PRO A 296 14.68 -11.11 1.73
CA PRO A 296 16.07 -11.32 1.36
C PRO A 296 16.46 -12.74 1.78
N PRO A 297 17.19 -13.48 0.92
CA PRO A 297 17.49 -14.88 1.22
C PRO A 297 18.14 -14.97 2.60
N ASN A 298 17.86 -16.05 3.32
CA ASN A 298 18.58 -16.25 4.55
C ASN A 298 20.06 -16.46 4.23
N ASN A 299 20.95 -15.99 5.09
CA ASN A 299 22.38 -16.25 5.03
C ASN A 299 22.85 -17.05 6.24
N ASN A 300 24.09 -17.51 6.19
CA ASN A 300 24.70 -18.31 7.26
C ASN A 300 25.49 -17.43 8.25
N ALA A 301 25.07 -16.18 8.48
CA ALA A 301 25.79 -15.30 9.40
C ALA A 301 25.83 -15.90 10.82
N ASN A 302 27.04 -15.95 11.38
CA ASN A 302 27.24 -16.35 12.75
C ASN A 302 26.99 -15.15 13.68
N VAL A 303 25.76 -15.04 14.19
CA VAL A 303 25.35 -13.97 15.12
C VAL A 303 26.25 -13.92 16.36
N ALA A 304 26.76 -15.06 16.83
CA ALA A 304 27.68 -15.09 17.97
C ALA A 304 29.03 -14.44 17.64
N SER A 305 29.52 -14.59 16.41
CA SER A 305 30.75 -13.93 15.95
C SER A 305 30.57 -12.42 15.73
N ILE A 306 29.36 -11.96 15.35
CA ILE A 306 29.06 -10.53 15.19
C ILE A 306 28.86 -9.88 16.56
N VAL A 307 28.04 -10.48 17.42
CA VAL A 307 27.79 -10.04 18.79
C VAL A 307 28.91 -10.62 19.66
N THR A 308 30.10 -10.05 19.57
CA THR A 308 31.25 -10.48 20.39
C THR A 308 31.02 -10.17 21.87
N VAL A 309 31.80 -10.80 22.74
CA VAL A 309 31.81 -10.48 24.18
C VAL A 309 32.15 -9.00 24.39
N SER A 310 33.17 -8.51 23.69
CA SER A 310 33.59 -7.09 23.75
C SER A 310 32.47 -6.14 23.31
N PHE A 311 31.81 -6.41 22.17
CA PHE A 311 30.68 -5.59 21.72
C PHE A 311 29.55 -5.57 22.75
N PHE A 312 29.11 -6.74 23.22
CA PHE A 312 28.00 -6.85 24.16
C PHE A 312 28.31 -6.15 25.49
N ASN A 313 29.50 -6.39 26.06
CA ASN A 313 29.94 -5.78 27.31
C ASN A 313 30.07 -4.25 27.17
N SER A 314 30.46 -3.75 25.98
CA SER A 314 30.56 -2.31 25.74
C SER A 314 29.23 -1.56 25.83
N ILE A 315 28.09 -2.26 25.71
CA ILE A 315 26.76 -1.66 25.92
C ILE A 315 26.58 -1.34 27.40
N GLY A 316 26.79 -2.34 28.28
CA GLY A 316 26.62 -2.20 29.72
C GLY A 316 27.71 -1.39 30.42
N ALA A 317 28.91 -1.30 29.85
CA ALA A 317 30.02 -0.53 30.42
C ALA A 317 29.74 0.98 30.56
N MET A 318 28.76 1.49 29.82
CA MET A 318 28.30 2.88 29.91
C MET A 318 27.27 3.12 31.01
N SER A 319 26.82 2.07 31.71
CA SER A 319 25.81 2.15 32.77
C SER A 319 26.46 2.41 34.15
N ALA A 320 25.74 3.14 35.01
CA ALA A 320 26.21 3.46 36.35
C ALA A 320 26.33 2.22 37.24
N LYS A 321 27.20 2.26 38.26
CA LYS A 321 27.46 1.10 39.13
C LYS A 321 26.20 0.57 39.84
N GLY A 322 25.24 1.45 40.15
CA GLY A 322 23.99 1.14 40.86
C GLY A 322 22.81 0.73 39.97
N CYS A 323 23.06 0.37 38.71
CA CYS A 323 21.98 0.03 37.78
C CYS A 323 21.17 -1.22 38.20
N PRO A 324 19.83 -1.15 38.25
CA PRO A 324 18.98 -2.26 38.70
C PRO A 324 19.07 -3.57 37.90
N ALA A 325 19.52 -3.51 36.64
CA ALA A 325 19.70 -4.68 35.79
C ALA A 325 21.16 -5.15 35.67
N ARG A 326 22.06 -4.66 36.54
CA ARG A 326 23.46 -5.10 36.55
C ARG A 326 23.55 -6.62 36.72
N GLY A 327 24.28 -7.27 35.81
CA GLY A 327 24.43 -8.74 35.76
C GLY A 327 23.23 -9.51 35.19
N PHE A 328 22.08 -8.86 34.95
CA PHE A 328 20.89 -9.52 34.42
C PHE A 328 21.04 -9.85 32.92
N TYR A 329 21.38 -8.85 32.10
CA TYR A 329 21.55 -9.05 30.67
C TYR A 329 22.91 -9.65 30.37
N THR A 330 22.91 -10.90 29.90
CA THR A 330 24.14 -11.59 29.50
C THR A 330 24.13 -11.97 28.02
N ARG A 331 25.30 -11.96 27.40
CA ARG A 331 25.47 -12.45 26.03
C ARG A 331 24.98 -13.89 25.87
N ASN A 332 25.23 -14.74 26.88
CA ASN A 332 24.75 -16.12 26.88
C ASN A 332 23.22 -16.20 26.85
N ALA A 333 22.52 -15.38 27.64
CA ALA A 333 21.06 -15.33 27.61
C ALA A 333 20.53 -14.88 26.24
N PHE A 334 21.16 -13.87 25.62
CA PHE A 334 20.85 -13.46 24.26
C PHE A 334 21.06 -14.61 23.25
N LEU A 335 22.21 -15.29 23.30
CA LEU A 335 22.51 -16.41 22.39
C LEU A 335 21.58 -17.62 22.58
N LYS A 336 21.10 -17.87 23.80
CA LYS A 336 20.04 -18.84 24.06
C LYS A 336 18.70 -18.38 23.47
N ALA A 337 18.35 -17.10 23.59
CA ALA A 337 17.10 -16.54 23.10
C ALA A 337 17.00 -16.55 21.56
N ILE A 338 18.08 -16.23 20.83
CA ILE A 338 18.06 -16.21 19.36
C ILE A 338 17.80 -17.58 18.73
N LYS A 339 17.97 -18.69 19.46
CA LYS A 339 17.61 -20.03 18.96
C LYS A 339 16.12 -20.14 18.62
N ALA A 340 15.25 -19.37 19.30
CA ALA A 340 13.82 -19.30 18.98
C ALA A 340 13.52 -18.49 17.71
N TYR A 341 14.50 -17.72 17.20
CA TYR A 341 14.35 -16.81 16.06
C TYR A 341 15.49 -17.02 15.06
N PRO A 342 15.54 -18.17 14.35
CA PRO A 342 16.68 -18.51 13.49
C PRO A 342 16.94 -17.50 12.36
N ARG A 343 15.93 -16.73 11.95
CA ARG A 343 16.04 -15.69 10.91
C ARG A 343 16.63 -14.36 11.38
N PHE A 344 16.63 -14.08 12.69
CA PHE A 344 17.15 -12.81 13.20
C PHE A 344 18.66 -12.69 12.91
N GLY A 345 19.08 -11.58 12.31
CA GLY A 345 20.47 -11.33 11.94
C GLY A 345 20.97 -12.26 10.84
N ARG A 346 20.08 -12.88 10.06
CA ARG A 346 20.41 -13.86 9.01
C ARG A 346 19.60 -13.65 7.73
N THR A 347 19.12 -12.44 7.48
CA THR A 347 18.33 -12.11 6.28
C THR A 347 19.13 -11.14 5.39
N GLY A 348 19.38 -11.50 4.14
CA GLY A 348 20.09 -10.68 3.14
C GLY A 348 21.58 -10.96 3.09
N SER A 349 22.39 -9.93 2.84
CA SER A 349 23.85 -10.02 2.87
C SER A 349 24.39 -10.08 4.31
N LEU A 350 25.67 -10.44 4.49
CA LEU A 350 26.32 -10.33 5.80
C LEU A 350 26.31 -8.88 6.33
N ALA A 351 26.38 -7.89 5.45
CA ALA A 351 26.26 -6.48 5.83
C ALA A 351 24.84 -6.16 6.35
N ASP A 352 23.80 -6.77 5.77
CA ASP A 352 22.42 -6.65 6.28
C ASP A 352 22.27 -7.27 7.66
N SER A 353 22.86 -8.45 7.88
CA SER A 353 22.92 -9.09 9.21
C SER A 353 23.54 -8.18 10.26
N LYS A 354 24.70 -7.59 9.95
CA LYS A 354 25.39 -6.64 10.84
C LYS A 354 24.53 -5.40 11.11
N ARG A 355 23.89 -4.83 10.10
CA ARG A 355 22.95 -3.69 10.25
C ARG A 355 21.75 -4.04 11.12
N GLU A 356 21.14 -5.20 10.91
CA GLU A 356 19.98 -5.64 11.69
C GLU A 356 20.33 -5.79 13.17
N ILE A 357 21.46 -6.44 13.45
CA ILE A 357 21.97 -6.60 14.81
C ILE A 357 22.31 -5.23 15.43
N ALA A 358 22.95 -4.33 14.68
CA ALA A 358 23.24 -2.97 15.15
C ALA A 358 21.95 -2.20 15.48
N ALA A 359 20.93 -2.28 14.62
CA ALA A 359 19.66 -1.61 14.83
C ALA A 359 18.91 -2.16 16.06
N PHE A 360 18.86 -3.48 16.20
CA PHE A 360 18.27 -4.13 17.37
C PHE A 360 18.94 -3.64 18.66
N PHE A 361 20.26 -3.73 18.76
CA PHE A 361 20.98 -3.30 19.96
C PHE A 361 20.93 -1.79 20.17
N ALA A 362 20.85 -0.96 19.14
CA ALA A 362 20.69 0.48 19.29
C ALA A 362 19.38 0.84 20.00
N HIS A 363 18.29 0.14 19.66
CA HIS A 363 17.03 0.27 20.39
C HIS A 363 17.13 -0.28 21.80
N VAL A 364 17.71 -1.47 22.00
CA VAL A 364 17.93 -2.01 23.35
C VAL A 364 18.67 -1.01 24.23
N THR A 365 19.76 -0.42 23.73
CA THR A 365 20.54 0.58 24.46
C THR A 365 19.70 1.79 24.84
N HIS A 366 18.86 2.27 23.93
CA HIS A 366 17.98 3.40 24.20
C HIS A 366 16.91 3.06 25.25
N GLU A 367 16.17 1.97 25.06
CA GLU A 367 15.05 1.57 25.93
C GLU A 367 15.49 1.22 27.36
N THR A 368 16.69 0.66 27.50
CA THR A 368 17.19 0.17 28.80
C THR A 368 18.15 1.14 29.47
N GLY A 369 18.49 2.26 28.83
CA GLY A 369 19.57 3.14 29.28
C GLY A 369 20.88 2.35 29.43
N HIS A 370 21.38 1.76 28.34
CA HIS A 370 22.63 0.98 28.35
C HIS A 370 22.59 -0.27 29.24
N PHE A 371 21.51 -1.06 29.17
CA PHE A 371 21.27 -2.21 30.06
C PHE A 371 21.14 -1.86 31.55
N CYS A 372 20.89 -0.60 31.89
CA CYS A 372 20.70 -0.19 33.27
C CYS A 372 19.36 -0.70 33.84
N TYR A 373 18.31 -0.69 33.01
CA TYR A 373 16.94 -1.01 33.41
C TYR A 373 16.42 -2.28 32.74
N LYS A 374 15.74 -3.10 33.54
CA LYS A 374 14.96 -4.27 33.09
C LYS A 374 13.46 -4.08 33.30
N GLU A 375 13.09 -3.00 33.96
CA GLU A 375 11.73 -2.58 34.28
C GLU A 375 11.64 -1.07 34.06
N GLU A 376 10.48 -0.61 33.62
CA GLU A 376 10.16 0.79 33.46
C GLU A 376 10.34 1.54 34.80
N ILE A 377 10.95 2.71 34.76
CA ILE A 377 11.11 3.56 35.95
C ILE A 377 9.72 3.96 36.46
N GLY A 378 9.43 3.61 37.72
CA GLY A 378 8.12 3.81 38.33
C GLY A 378 7.03 2.89 37.78
N GLY A 379 7.36 1.84 37.02
CA GLY A 379 6.38 0.95 36.38
C GLY A 379 5.39 0.30 37.35
N HIS A 380 5.78 0.02 38.59
CA HIS A 380 4.92 -0.60 39.61
C HIS A 380 3.64 0.22 39.92
N SER A 381 3.65 1.54 39.71
CA SER A 381 2.45 2.39 39.88
C SER A 381 1.56 2.41 38.63
N LYS A 382 2.01 1.85 37.51
CA LYS A 382 1.32 1.90 36.22
C LYS A 382 0.74 0.54 35.84
N THR A 383 -0.55 0.50 35.56
CA THR A 383 -1.26 -0.76 35.29
C THR A 383 -1.07 -1.27 33.87
N TYR A 384 -1.09 -0.37 32.87
CA TYR A 384 -1.05 -0.71 31.44
C TYR A 384 -2.01 -1.86 31.07
N CYS A 385 -3.28 -1.69 31.43
CA CYS A 385 -4.35 -2.64 31.16
C CYS A 385 -5.36 -1.99 30.23
N ASP A 386 -5.50 -2.54 29.03
CA ASP A 386 -6.64 -2.27 28.17
C ASP A 386 -7.77 -3.23 28.53
N LYS A 387 -8.75 -2.70 29.27
CA LYS A 387 -9.93 -3.46 29.74
C LYS A 387 -10.84 -3.90 28.59
N SER A 388 -10.74 -3.29 27.40
CA SER A 388 -11.52 -3.70 26.22
C SER A 388 -10.97 -4.97 25.55
N SER A 389 -9.76 -5.40 25.91
CA SER A 389 -9.13 -6.59 25.35
C SER A 389 -9.74 -7.88 25.90
N THR A 390 -10.76 -8.40 25.22
CA THR A 390 -11.45 -9.65 25.61
C THR A 390 -10.59 -10.90 25.42
N LYS A 391 -9.67 -10.88 24.44
CA LYS A 391 -8.78 -12.01 24.14
C LYS A 391 -7.63 -12.17 25.12
N TYR A 392 -7.19 -11.08 25.74
CA TYR A 392 -6.09 -11.05 26.70
C TYR A 392 -6.52 -10.23 27.93
N PRO A 393 -7.47 -10.76 28.72
CA PRO A 393 -8.04 -10.02 29.83
C PRO A 393 -6.97 -9.68 30.87
N CYS A 394 -7.14 -8.55 31.53
CA CYS A 394 -6.22 -8.14 32.59
C CYS A 394 -6.43 -8.97 33.85
N ASN A 395 -5.35 -9.45 34.45
CA ASN A 395 -5.40 -9.96 35.81
C ASN A 395 -5.34 -8.77 36.79
N PRO A 396 -6.35 -8.58 37.67
CA PRO A 396 -6.42 -7.43 38.57
C PRO A 396 -5.24 -7.35 39.56
N LYS A 397 -4.59 -8.48 39.86
CA LYS A 397 -3.41 -8.59 40.74
C LYS A 397 -2.09 -8.33 40.02
N LYS A 398 -2.12 -8.02 38.72
CA LYS A 398 -0.92 -7.83 37.89
C LYS A 398 -0.88 -6.47 37.21
N ARG A 399 0.33 -6.14 36.75
CA ARG A 399 0.69 -4.87 36.10
C ARG A 399 1.55 -5.17 34.88
N TYR A 400 1.23 -4.53 33.76
CA TYR A 400 1.84 -4.80 32.45
C TYR A 400 2.70 -3.63 31.95
N TYR A 401 3.40 -2.96 32.88
CA TYR A 401 4.40 -1.93 32.57
C TYR A 401 5.60 -2.48 31.79
N GLY A 402 6.43 -1.58 31.27
CA GLY A 402 7.57 -1.93 30.45
C GLY A 402 8.55 -2.87 31.14
N ARG A 403 8.85 -4.02 30.51
CA ARG A 403 9.91 -4.94 30.96
C ARG A 403 10.79 -5.41 29.82
N GLY A 404 12.05 -5.69 30.15
CA GLY A 404 13.05 -6.23 29.24
C GLY A 404 13.60 -5.24 28.21
N PRO A 405 14.36 -5.72 27.21
CA PRO A 405 15.15 -4.89 26.32
C PRO A 405 14.35 -3.90 25.47
N PHE A 406 13.09 -4.24 25.16
CA PHE A 406 12.19 -3.43 24.33
C PHE A 406 10.99 -2.90 25.12
N GLN A 407 11.07 -2.91 26.46
CA GLN A 407 10.03 -2.41 27.36
C GLN A 407 8.63 -2.92 26.97
N LEU A 408 8.46 -4.26 26.91
CA LEU A 408 7.19 -4.88 26.57
C LEU A 408 6.09 -4.36 27.51
N THR A 409 5.04 -3.77 26.95
CA THR A 409 4.01 -3.04 27.70
C THR A 409 2.62 -3.43 27.18
N TRP A 410 1.60 -3.39 28.06
CA TRP A 410 0.19 -3.74 27.83
C TRP A 410 -0.15 -5.24 27.88
N ASN A 411 -1.28 -5.56 28.53
CA ASN A 411 -1.84 -6.92 28.68
C ASN A 411 -1.89 -7.71 27.36
N TYR A 412 -2.34 -7.10 26.26
CA TYR A 412 -2.44 -7.80 24.97
C TYR A 412 -1.09 -8.18 24.37
N ASN A 413 -0.03 -7.41 24.63
CA ASN A 413 1.32 -7.74 24.18
C ASN A 413 1.92 -8.85 25.04
N TYR A 414 1.78 -8.77 26.36
CA TYR A 414 2.19 -9.83 27.27
C TYR A 414 1.48 -11.15 26.99
N GLY A 415 0.16 -11.13 26.82
CA GLY A 415 -0.62 -12.33 26.50
C GLY A 415 -0.21 -12.96 25.17
N LYS A 416 -0.01 -12.15 24.12
CA LYS A 416 0.40 -12.64 22.81
C LYS A 416 1.85 -13.16 22.80
N ALA A 417 2.77 -12.46 23.46
CA ALA A 417 4.16 -12.90 23.61
C ALA A 417 4.24 -14.18 24.43
N GLY A 418 3.56 -14.23 25.58
CA GLY A 418 3.47 -15.40 26.46
C GLY A 418 2.99 -16.64 25.74
N LYS A 419 1.86 -16.54 25.02
CA LYS A 419 1.33 -17.63 24.20
C LYS A 419 2.32 -18.11 23.14
N THR A 420 3.09 -17.20 22.53
CA THR A 420 4.05 -17.55 21.47
C THR A 420 5.32 -18.19 22.03
N LEU A 421 5.76 -17.76 23.20
CA LEU A 421 7.06 -18.07 23.77
C LEU A 421 7.02 -19.14 24.88
N GLY A 422 5.82 -19.57 25.28
CA GLY A 422 5.62 -20.60 26.29
C GLY A 422 5.76 -20.09 27.73
N PHE A 423 5.30 -18.87 28.02
CA PHE A 423 5.20 -18.36 29.39
C PHE A 423 3.83 -17.74 29.66
N ASP A 424 3.40 -17.71 30.92
CA ASP A 424 2.16 -17.05 31.30
C ASP A 424 2.35 -15.53 31.38
N GLY A 425 2.09 -14.84 30.27
CA GLY A 425 2.21 -13.39 30.22
C GLY A 425 1.14 -12.63 30.99
N LEU A 426 -0.03 -13.23 31.26
CA LEU A 426 -1.13 -12.54 31.92
C LEU A 426 -1.06 -12.65 33.44
N ASN A 427 -0.68 -13.82 33.96
CA ASN A 427 -0.58 -14.08 35.39
C ASN A 427 0.85 -14.08 35.92
N ASN A 428 1.87 -14.07 35.06
CA ASN A 428 3.27 -13.94 35.47
C ASN A 428 4.07 -12.98 34.55
N PRO A 429 3.63 -11.73 34.33
CA PRO A 429 4.37 -10.77 33.50
C PRO A 429 5.77 -10.46 34.04
N ASP A 430 5.98 -10.59 35.36
CA ASP A 430 7.25 -10.35 36.05
C ASP A 430 8.39 -11.28 35.55
N ILE A 431 8.04 -12.42 34.94
CA ILE A 431 9.03 -13.34 34.38
C ILE A 431 9.95 -12.66 33.34
N VAL A 432 9.46 -11.64 32.64
CA VAL A 432 10.24 -10.86 31.65
C VAL A 432 11.38 -10.08 32.31
N ALA A 433 11.27 -9.75 33.60
CA ALA A 433 12.31 -9.09 34.39
C ALA A 433 13.08 -10.04 35.35
N ARG A 434 12.67 -11.32 35.43
CA ARG A 434 13.32 -12.35 36.27
C ARG A 434 14.15 -13.35 35.49
N ASP A 435 13.74 -13.68 34.26
CA ASP A 435 14.46 -14.61 33.38
C ASP A 435 15.06 -13.83 32.19
N PRO A 436 16.39 -13.74 32.08
CA PRO A 436 17.04 -12.96 31.02
C PRO A 436 16.89 -13.60 29.63
N VAL A 437 16.68 -14.92 29.53
CA VAL A 437 16.40 -15.59 28.24
C VAL A 437 15.01 -15.23 27.77
N ILE A 438 14.01 -15.27 28.66
CA ILE A 438 12.64 -14.84 28.32
C ILE A 438 12.62 -13.34 28.00
N SER A 439 13.38 -12.53 28.74
CA SER A 439 13.54 -11.10 28.48
C SER A 439 14.04 -10.82 27.05
N PHE A 440 15.08 -11.50 26.59
CA PHE A 440 15.52 -11.36 25.19
C PHE A 440 14.54 -11.96 24.19
N LYS A 441 13.88 -13.08 24.52
CA LYS A 441 12.87 -13.68 23.64
C LYS A 441 11.70 -12.71 23.39
N THR A 442 11.25 -11.93 24.37
CA THR A 442 10.16 -10.95 24.14
C THR A 442 10.58 -9.79 23.24
N ALA A 443 11.83 -9.31 23.37
CA ALA A 443 12.37 -8.29 22.47
C ALA A 443 12.51 -8.80 21.03
N LEU A 444 13.06 -10.02 20.86
CA LEU A 444 13.16 -10.67 19.55
C LEU A 444 11.77 -10.97 18.97
N TRP A 445 10.80 -11.39 19.78
CA TRP A 445 9.42 -11.56 19.37
C TRP A 445 8.86 -10.28 18.78
N PHE A 446 9.00 -9.15 19.49
CA PHE A 446 8.52 -7.87 19.00
C PHE A 446 9.21 -7.46 17.69
N TRP A 447 10.54 -7.59 17.64
CA TRP A 447 11.33 -7.28 16.45
C TRP A 447 10.88 -8.10 15.25
N MET A 448 10.78 -9.42 15.38
CA MET A 448 10.44 -10.31 14.27
C MET A 448 9.00 -10.13 13.78
N ASN A 449 8.07 -9.73 14.65
CA ASN A 449 6.67 -9.53 14.27
C ASN A 449 6.39 -8.14 13.69
N ASN A 450 7.11 -7.10 14.12
CA ASN A 450 6.74 -5.71 13.79
C ASN A 450 7.82 -4.96 12.99
N ILE A 451 9.09 -5.38 13.04
CA ILE A 451 10.23 -4.58 12.55
C ILE A 451 10.99 -5.30 11.44
N HIS A 452 11.34 -6.57 11.64
CA HIS A 452 12.25 -7.35 10.79
C HIS A 452 11.96 -7.19 9.30
N SER A 453 10.70 -7.42 8.89
CA SER A 453 10.33 -7.38 7.48
C SER A 453 10.45 -5.99 6.87
N GLY A 454 10.18 -4.92 7.62
CA GLY A 454 10.30 -3.56 7.11
C GLY A 454 11.75 -3.12 7.00
N PHE A 455 12.55 -3.44 8.02
CA PHE A 455 13.97 -3.11 8.04
C PHE A 455 14.75 -3.83 6.93
N THR A 456 14.59 -5.15 6.83
CA THR A 456 15.27 -5.99 5.82
C THR A 456 14.76 -5.74 4.40
N SER A 457 13.59 -5.12 4.22
CA SER A 457 13.11 -4.67 2.91
C SER A 457 13.55 -3.24 2.55
N GLY A 458 14.49 -2.64 3.30
CA GLY A 458 15.08 -1.35 2.97
C GLY A 458 14.27 -0.12 3.41
N LYS A 459 13.31 -0.25 4.35
CA LYS A 459 12.60 0.95 4.88
C LYS A 459 13.50 1.87 5.72
N GLY A 460 14.67 1.37 6.16
CA GLY A 460 15.65 2.13 6.94
C GLY A 460 15.34 2.15 8.45
N PHE A 461 16.26 2.75 9.21
CA PHE A 461 16.21 2.79 10.68
C PHE A 461 15.09 3.68 11.22
N GLY A 462 14.70 4.75 10.53
CA GLY A 462 13.56 5.60 10.94
C GLY A 462 12.25 4.82 11.04
N ALA A 463 12.05 3.81 10.19
CA ALA A 463 10.88 2.94 10.25
C ALA A 463 10.87 2.02 11.48
N THR A 464 12.04 1.67 12.03
CA THR A 464 12.15 0.85 13.25
C THR A 464 11.84 1.68 14.49
N ILE A 465 12.27 2.95 14.52
CA ILE A 465 11.87 3.92 15.56
C ILE A 465 10.35 4.06 15.58
N ARG A 466 9.73 4.29 14.42
CA ARG A 466 8.28 4.44 14.31
C ARG A 466 7.50 3.21 14.79
N ALA A 467 8.06 2.02 14.57
CA ALA A 467 7.43 0.77 15.00
C ALA A 467 7.56 0.53 16.51
N ILE A 468 8.62 1.02 17.15
CA ILE A 468 8.85 0.89 18.60
C ILE A 468 8.11 1.97 19.36
N ASN A 469 8.30 3.23 18.97
CA ASN A 469 7.65 4.37 19.59
C ASN A 469 7.34 5.45 18.56
N GLY A 470 6.22 5.27 17.84
CA GLY A 470 5.77 6.22 16.81
C GLY A 470 5.51 7.63 17.32
N GLY A 471 5.29 7.80 18.63
CA GLY A 471 5.13 9.10 19.28
C GLY A 471 6.41 9.95 19.29
N GLU A 472 7.59 9.39 19.01
CA GLU A 472 8.83 10.17 18.90
C GLU A 472 9.01 10.85 17.55
N CYS A 473 8.38 10.32 16.51
CA CYS A 473 8.57 10.73 15.12
C CYS A 473 7.84 12.05 14.79
N ASN A 474 7.98 12.52 13.54
CA ASN A 474 7.30 13.71 13.00
C ASN A 474 7.63 14.99 13.78
N GLY A 475 8.82 15.07 14.37
CA GLY A 475 9.27 16.23 15.14
C GLY A 475 8.77 16.29 16.58
N HIS A 476 8.04 15.28 17.08
CA HIS A 476 7.51 15.29 18.44
C HIS A 476 8.60 15.12 19.51
N MET A 477 9.55 14.19 19.34
CA MET A 477 10.65 13.98 20.30
C MET A 477 12.00 13.88 19.58
N PRO A 478 12.49 14.96 18.96
CA PRO A 478 13.66 14.93 18.10
C PRO A 478 14.94 14.54 18.83
N ALA A 479 15.05 14.83 20.14
CA ALA A 479 16.19 14.39 20.95
C ALA A 479 16.26 12.86 21.13
N ALA A 480 15.12 12.20 21.33
CA ALA A 480 15.04 10.75 21.47
C ALA A 480 15.40 10.06 20.14
N VAL A 481 14.82 10.52 19.02
CA VAL A 481 15.16 10.05 17.67
C VAL A 481 16.66 10.19 17.41
N ARG A 482 17.25 11.37 17.69
CA ARG A 482 18.70 11.60 17.53
C ARG A 482 19.54 10.64 18.37
N ALA A 483 19.15 10.36 19.61
CA ALA A 483 19.85 9.41 20.47
C ALA A 483 19.85 8.00 19.88
N ARG A 484 18.70 7.50 19.40
CA ARG A 484 18.60 6.19 18.73
C ARG A 484 19.49 6.12 17.49
N VAL A 485 19.45 7.15 16.65
CA VAL A 485 20.29 7.24 15.45
C VAL A 485 21.77 7.22 15.81
N LYS A 486 22.17 7.95 16.87
CA LYS A 486 23.55 7.97 17.38
C LYS A 486 24.03 6.59 17.81
N TYR A 487 23.21 5.81 18.54
CA TYR A 487 23.58 4.44 18.90
C TYR A 487 23.69 3.53 17.68
N TYR A 488 22.74 3.62 16.74
CA TYR A 488 22.75 2.82 15.52
C TYR A 488 23.98 3.07 14.66
N THR A 489 24.33 4.33 14.42
CA THR A 489 25.52 4.68 13.63
C THR A 489 26.80 4.27 14.32
N ALA A 490 26.89 4.41 15.65
CA ALA A 490 28.04 3.94 16.42
C ALA A 490 28.21 2.41 16.33
N TYR A 491 27.12 1.64 16.39
CA TYR A 491 27.18 0.17 16.28
C TYR A 491 27.46 -0.29 14.85
N CYS A 492 26.91 0.39 13.85
CA CYS A 492 27.29 0.17 12.44
C CYS A 492 28.79 0.40 12.22
N LYS A 493 29.35 1.47 12.79
CA LYS A 493 30.80 1.74 12.75
C LYS A 493 31.60 0.61 13.40
N LYS A 494 31.21 0.14 14.60
CA LYS A 494 31.85 -1.01 15.27
C LYS A 494 31.81 -2.30 14.44
N PHE A 495 30.78 -2.50 13.63
CA PHE A 495 30.64 -3.68 12.76
C PHE A 495 31.25 -3.51 11.36
N GLY A 496 31.78 -2.33 11.05
CA GLY A 496 32.38 -2.02 9.74
C GLY A 496 31.34 -2.02 8.61
N VAL A 497 30.14 -1.47 8.85
CA VAL A 497 29.08 -1.36 7.84
C VAL A 497 28.49 0.04 7.76
N SER A 498 28.04 0.44 6.57
CA SER A 498 27.27 1.69 6.41
C SER A 498 25.87 1.54 7.04
N PRO A 499 25.37 2.57 7.76
CA PRO A 499 24.04 2.56 8.37
C PRO A 499 22.89 2.62 7.34
N GLY A 500 23.17 2.97 6.08
CA GLY A 500 22.18 3.10 5.02
C GLY A 500 21.43 4.43 5.04
N LYS A 501 20.30 4.49 4.33
CA LYS A 501 19.44 5.68 4.19
C LYS A 501 18.25 5.64 5.16
N ASN A 502 17.50 6.74 5.24
CA ASN A 502 16.26 6.86 6.02
C ASN A 502 16.48 6.55 7.52
N LEU A 503 17.44 7.26 8.13
CA LEU A 503 17.85 7.00 9.51
C LEU A 503 16.86 7.55 10.55
N SER A 504 16.15 8.63 10.22
CA SER A 504 15.21 9.29 11.14
C SER A 504 13.76 9.11 10.70
N CYS A 505 12.88 9.36 11.66
CA CYS A 505 11.47 9.65 11.51
C CYS A 505 11.18 10.91 12.35
#